data_AF-A0A2Z4JEZ6-F1
#
_entry.id   AF-A0A2Z4JEZ6-F1
#
_cell.length_a   1.000
_cell.length_b   1.000
_cell.length_c   1.000
_cell.angle_alpha   90.00
_cell.angle_beta   90.00
_cell.angle_gamma   90.00
#
_symmetry.space_group_name_H-M   'P 1'
#
loop_
_entity.id
_entity.type
_entity.pdbx_description
1 polymer ?
#
loop_
_entity_poly.entity_id
_entity_poly.type
_entity_poly.pdbx_seq_one_letter_code
_entity_poly.pdbx_strand_id
1 'polypeptide(L)'
;MRGTRASCRRIAAALPVALLLAGCGIQRTGVVEAGGPATIEMPRDRRAAMLLFFRSPDGGLSPVSRPNFQGSAADLAQNEVPPRFAEKAIMALLAGPKGADETAAGLSTSLPRATGGESVGVKPVSETEALARVPVALDELDDTALRQLICTIAYAVDDDGRALVRMTGTYDSAASGSCDLDVKGGTEREAVGTRPPTTTG
;
A
#
# COMPACT_ATOMS: atom_id res chain seq x y z
N MET A 1 30.76 11.74 86.62
CA MET A 1 30.89 13.09 87.21
C MET A 1 31.30 14.07 86.12
N ARG A 2 30.65 15.23 86.11
CA ARG A 2 30.75 16.31 85.10
C ARG A 2 32.15 16.89 84.97
N GLY A 3 32.49 17.40 83.78
CA GLY A 3 33.71 18.18 83.56
C GLY A 3 33.81 18.76 82.14
N THR A 4 32.93 19.72 81.82
CA THR A 4 32.99 20.54 80.61
C THR A 4 34.22 21.44 80.58
N ARG A 5 34.94 21.51 79.44
CA ARG A 5 35.63 22.74 78.99
C ARG A 5 35.57 22.86 77.47
N ALA A 6 34.82 23.86 77.02
CA ALA A 6 34.88 24.39 75.67
C ALA A 6 36.20 25.15 75.49
N SER A 7 36.89 24.94 74.37
CA SER A 7 37.85 25.92 73.88
C SER A 7 37.77 26.00 72.36
N CYS A 8 37.58 27.23 71.91
CA CYS A 8 37.36 27.65 70.55
C CYS A 8 38.68 27.53 69.78
N ARG A 9 38.74 26.69 68.75
CA ARG A 9 39.86 26.65 67.81
C ARG A 9 39.29 26.76 66.40
N ARG A 10 39.30 27.99 65.88
CA ARG A 10 39.05 28.29 64.48
C ARG A 10 40.22 27.74 63.68
N ILE A 11 40.01 26.64 62.97
CA ILE A 11 40.89 26.20 61.90
C ILE A 11 40.03 26.05 60.65
N ALA A 12 40.51 26.74 59.63
CA ALA A 12 39.99 26.91 58.29
C ALA A 12 39.44 25.64 57.62
N ALA A 13 38.36 25.88 56.87
CA ALA A 13 37.99 25.24 55.61
C ALA A 13 37.78 23.72 55.61
N ALA A 14 36.53 23.33 55.87
CA ALA A 14 35.96 22.12 55.29
C ALA A 14 34.52 22.40 54.85
N LEU A 15 34.30 22.52 53.54
CA LEU A 15 33.01 22.16 52.93
C LEU A 15 33.28 21.53 51.56
N PRO A 16 33.15 20.20 51.44
CA PRO A 16 33.23 19.50 50.16
C PRO A 16 31.88 19.65 49.47
N VAL A 17 31.83 20.45 48.40
CA VAL A 17 30.69 20.41 47.48
C VAL A 17 31.05 19.41 46.39
N ALA A 18 30.82 18.14 46.72
CA ALA A 18 30.55 17.11 45.74
C ALA A 18 29.20 17.44 45.07
N LEU A 19 29.19 18.28 44.03
CA LEU A 19 28.09 18.28 43.09
C LEU A 19 28.39 17.23 42.02
N LEU A 20 27.77 16.08 42.26
CA LEU A 20 27.39 15.04 41.32
C LEU A 20 27.14 15.60 39.90
N LEU A 21 28.17 15.60 39.07
CA LEU A 21 28.01 15.31 37.65
C LEU A 21 27.74 13.80 37.52
N ALA A 22 26.67 13.33 38.16
CA ALA A 22 25.95 12.17 37.70
C ALA A 22 25.25 12.61 36.41
N GLY A 23 26.02 12.73 35.33
CA GLY A 23 25.43 12.61 34.01
C GLY A 23 24.75 11.26 34.01
N CYS A 24 23.42 11.24 34.11
CA CYS A 24 22.64 10.05 33.81
C CYS A 24 23.15 9.56 32.46
N GLY A 25 23.81 8.41 32.49
CA GLY A 25 24.30 7.74 31.30
C GLY A 25 23.11 7.43 30.42
N ILE A 26 22.83 8.33 29.49
CA ILE A 26 22.13 7.96 28.28
C ILE A 26 23.17 7.17 27.50
N GLN A 27 23.22 5.86 27.78
CA GLN A 27 23.75 4.93 26.81
C GLN A 27 23.10 5.30 25.48
N ARG A 28 23.90 5.54 24.43
CA ARG A 28 23.36 5.65 23.08
C ARG A 28 22.52 4.40 22.90
N THR A 29 21.21 4.54 23.01
CA THR A 29 20.28 3.53 22.57
C THR A 29 20.66 3.36 21.12
N GLY A 30 21.26 2.20 20.81
CA GLY A 30 21.70 1.90 19.46
C GLY A 30 20.57 2.27 18.52
N VAL A 31 20.93 2.81 17.35
CA VAL A 31 19.97 3.06 16.30
C VAL A 31 19.29 1.71 16.06
N VAL A 32 18.06 1.56 16.54
CA VAL A 32 17.22 0.47 16.08
C VAL A 32 16.88 0.95 14.69
N GLU A 33 17.51 0.35 13.69
CA GLU A 33 17.03 0.41 12.31
C GLU A 33 15.54 0.13 12.39
N ALA A 34 14.74 1.19 12.29
CA ALA A 34 13.32 1.04 12.09
C ALA A 34 13.25 0.19 10.83
N GLY A 35 12.80 -1.06 10.98
CA GLY A 35 12.81 -2.05 9.92
C GLY A 35 12.41 -1.36 8.63
N GLY A 36 13.25 -1.49 7.60
CA GLY A 36 13.02 -0.85 6.30
C GLY A 36 11.55 -1.05 5.90
N PRO A 37 10.94 -0.07 5.21
CA PRO A 37 9.52 -0.13 4.87
C PRO A 37 9.21 -1.51 4.31
N ALA A 38 8.12 -2.13 4.76
CA ALA A 38 7.70 -3.42 4.22
C ALA A 38 7.49 -3.26 2.71
N THR A 39 8.51 -3.59 1.92
CA THR A 39 8.44 -3.55 0.47
C THR A 39 7.72 -4.82 0.05
N ILE A 40 6.40 -4.73 -0.10
CA ILE A 40 5.67 -5.74 -0.84
C ILE A 40 6.14 -5.62 -2.29
N GLU A 41 6.86 -6.63 -2.78
CA GLU A 41 7.15 -6.73 -4.22
C GLU A 41 5.83 -6.97 -4.94
N MET A 42 5.26 -5.90 -5.49
CA MET A 42 4.04 -5.96 -6.28
C MET A 42 4.42 -6.45 -7.68
N PRO A 43 3.87 -7.58 -8.16
CA PRO A 43 4.06 -7.98 -9.54
C PRO A 43 3.50 -6.89 -10.45
N ARG A 44 4.38 -6.24 -11.22
CA ARG A 44 3.96 -5.31 -12.28
C ARG A 44 3.32 -6.04 -13.45
N ASP A 45 3.59 -7.33 -13.62
CA ASP A 45 2.98 -8.11 -14.68
C ASP A 45 1.49 -8.38 -14.36
N ARG A 46 0.61 -7.67 -15.07
CA ARG A 46 -0.86 -7.83 -14.97
C ARG A 46 -1.35 -9.25 -15.28
N ARG A 47 -0.54 -10.05 -15.96
CA ARG A 47 -0.84 -11.45 -16.26
C ARG A 47 -0.51 -12.37 -15.08
N ALA A 48 0.45 -11.97 -14.26
CA ALA A 48 0.84 -12.69 -13.05
C ALA A 48 -0.07 -12.31 -11.87
N ALA A 49 -0.45 -11.03 -11.77
CA ALA A 49 -1.31 -10.53 -10.71
C ALA A 49 -2.30 -9.46 -11.20
N MET A 50 -3.48 -9.42 -10.58
CA MET A 50 -4.42 -8.32 -10.72
C MET A 50 -4.25 -7.38 -9.53
N LEU A 51 -4.33 -6.07 -9.77
CA LEU A 51 -4.35 -5.07 -8.73
C LEU A 51 -5.79 -4.63 -8.44
N LEU A 52 -6.26 -4.88 -7.23
CA LEU A 52 -7.61 -4.55 -6.78
C LEU A 52 -7.57 -3.42 -5.76
N PHE A 53 -8.46 -2.44 -5.88
CA PHE A 53 -8.53 -1.34 -4.93
C PHE A 53 -9.72 -1.54 -3.99
N PHE A 54 -9.45 -2.00 -2.78
CA PHE A 54 -10.46 -2.19 -1.74
C PHE A 54 -10.55 -0.95 -0.85
N ARG A 55 -11.71 -0.76 -0.22
CA ARG A 55 -11.88 0.27 0.81
C ARG A 55 -11.25 -0.21 2.11
N SER A 56 -10.35 0.59 2.67
CA SER A 56 -9.77 0.39 4.00
C SER A 56 -10.68 0.96 5.11
N PRO A 57 -10.47 0.57 6.39
CA PRO A 57 -11.29 1.03 7.51
C PRO A 57 -11.33 2.56 7.71
N ASP A 58 -10.28 3.26 7.31
CA ASP A 58 -10.17 4.72 7.32
C ASP A 58 -10.99 5.40 6.20
N GLY A 59 -11.63 4.62 5.33
CA GLY A 59 -12.40 5.11 4.18
C GLY A 59 -11.55 5.37 2.93
N GLY A 60 -10.23 5.18 3.00
CA GLY A 60 -9.32 5.27 1.87
C GLY A 60 -9.40 4.05 0.94
N LEU A 61 -8.61 4.08 -0.12
CA LEU A 61 -8.40 2.94 -1.00
C LEU A 61 -7.05 2.28 -0.72
N SER A 62 -7.08 0.97 -0.48
CA SER A 62 -5.90 0.13 -0.31
C SER A 62 -5.73 -0.76 -1.54
N PRO A 63 -4.59 -0.66 -2.26
CA PRO A 63 -4.28 -1.57 -3.34
C PRO A 63 -3.93 -2.96 -2.78
N VAL A 64 -4.44 -4.01 -3.43
CA VAL A 64 -4.16 -5.41 -3.10
C VAL A 64 -3.80 -6.16 -4.36
N SER A 65 -2.61 -6.75 -4.37
CA SER A 65 -2.18 -7.66 -5.42
C SER A 65 -2.79 -9.05 -5.18
N ARG A 66 -3.54 -9.56 -6.16
CA ARG A 66 -4.03 -10.93 -6.16
C ARG A 66 -3.45 -11.71 -7.33
N PRO A 67 -3.07 -12.98 -7.14
CA PRO A 67 -2.64 -13.83 -8.23
C PRO A 67 -3.69 -13.88 -9.35
N ASN A 68 -3.24 -13.67 -10.59
CA ASN A 68 -4.10 -13.73 -11.76
C ASN A 68 -4.11 -15.10 -12.44
N PHE A 69 -3.54 -16.13 -11.80
CA PHE A 69 -3.40 -17.50 -12.29
C PHE A 69 -4.75 -18.18 -12.59
N GLN A 70 -5.31 -17.86 -13.76
CA GLN A 70 -6.19 -18.71 -14.56
C GLN A 70 -5.89 -18.57 -16.06
N GLY A 71 -4.72 -18.01 -16.41
CA GLY A 71 -4.21 -18.00 -17.78
C GLY A 71 -3.40 -19.25 -18.07
N SER A 72 -3.43 -19.72 -19.31
CA SER A 72 -2.50 -20.75 -19.79
C SER A 72 -1.08 -20.17 -19.91
N ALA A 73 -0.06 -21.02 -19.94
CA ALA A 73 1.31 -20.57 -20.28
C ALA A 73 1.35 -19.83 -21.63
N ALA A 74 0.45 -20.16 -22.57
CA ALA A 74 0.32 -19.45 -23.84
C ALA A 74 -0.21 -18.01 -23.67
N ASP A 75 -1.07 -17.76 -22.67
CA ASP A 75 -1.57 -16.42 -22.37
C ASP A 75 -0.49 -15.54 -21.72
N LEU A 76 0.46 -16.15 -21.00
CA LEU A 76 1.63 -15.45 -20.48
C LEU A 76 2.68 -15.16 -21.57
N ALA A 77 2.69 -15.95 -22.66
CA ALA A 77 3.66 -15.84 -23.73
C ALA A 77 3.29 -14.81 -24.83
N GLN A 78 2.06 -14.30 -24.86
CA GLN A 78 1.68 -13.22 -25.79
C GLN A 78 2.28 -11.88 -25.34
N ASN A 79 2.37 -10.86 -26.20
CA ASN A 79 2.87 -9.52 -25.80
C ASN A 79 1.76 -8.56 -25.36
N GLU A 80 0.50 -8.89 -25.63
CA GLU A 80 -0.68 -8.10 -25.22
C GLU A 80 -1.38 -8.76 -24.04
N VAL A 81 -1.91 -7.97 -23.08
CA VAL A 81 -2.74 -8.48 -21.98
C VAL A 81 -4.17 -8.65 -22.51
N PRO A 82 -4.71 -9.88 -22.59
CA PRO A 82 -6.08 -10.09 -23.05
C PRO A 82 -7.11 -9.31 -22.22
N PRO A 83 -8.15 -8.69 -22.83
CA PRO A 83 -9.16 -7.91 -22.10
C PRO A 83 -9.85 -8.67 -20.96
N ARG A 84 -10.01 -9.99 -21.10
CA ARG A 84 -10.52 -10.91 -20.06
C ARG A 84 -9.79 -10.83 -18.73
N PHE A 85 -8.53 -10.40 -18.69
CA PHE A 85 -7.80 -10.19 -17.44
C PHE A 85 -8.34 -8.98 -16.66
N ALA A 86 -8.70 -7.91 -17.35
CA ALA A 86 -9.34 -6.74 -16.73
C ALA A 86 -10.78 -7.05 -16.29
N GLU A 87 -11.53 -7.79 -17.09
CA GLU A 87 -12.86 -8.27 -16.71
C GLU A 87 -12.83 -9.10 -15.42
N LYS A 88 -11.81 -9.96 -15.29
CA LYS A 88 -11.59 -10.77 -14.08
C LYS A 88 -11.23 -9.92 -12.86
N ALA A 89 -10.46 -8.84 -13.03
CA ALA A 89 -10.15 -7.92 -11.94
C ALA A 89 -11.42 -7.23 -11.42
N ILE A 90 -12.29 -6.74 -12.31
CA ILE A 90 -13.58 -6.16 -11.95
C ILE A 90 -14.45 -7.19 -11.21
N MET A 91 -14.57 -8.42 -11.72
CA MET A 91 -15.32 -9.47 -11.04
C MET A 91 -14.75 -9.81 -9.66
N ALA A 92 -13.42 -9.83 -9.51
CA ALA A 92 -12.77 -10.10 -8.23
C ALA A 92 -12.96 -8.97 -7.22
N LEU A 93 -13.03 -7.72 -7.67
CA LEU A 93 -13.37 -6.55 -6.86
C LEU A 93 -14.83 -6.58 -6.39
N LEU A 94 -15.77 -6.88 -7.31
CA LEU A 94 -17.21 -7.02 -7.01
C LEU A 94 -17.48 -8.18 -6.05
N ALA A 95 -16.69 -9.25 -6.12
CA ALA A 95 -16.75 -10.35 -5.15
C ALA A 95 -16.27 -9.95 -3.75
N GLY A 96 -15.55 -8.83 -3.63
CA GLY A 96 -15.04 -8.30 -2.38
C GLY A 96 -13.73 -8.94 -1.90
N PRO A 97 -13.31 -8.57 -0.68
CA PRO A 97 -12.15 -9.13 0.00
C PRO A 97 -12.24 -10.66 0.16
N LYS A 98 -11.10 -11.34 0.14
CA LYS A 98 -10.95 -12.79 0.22
C LYS A 98 -9.79 -13.15 1.13
N GLY A 99 -9.95 -14.25 1.84
CA GLY A 99 -8.89 -14.79 2.70
C GLY A 99 -8.78 -14.06 4.04
N ALA A 100 -7.93 -14.63 4.90
CA ALA A 100 -7.76 -14.17 6.27
C ALA A 100 -7.06 -12.81 6.34
N ASP A 101 -6.04 -12.57 5.51
CA ASP A 101 -5.21 -11.37 5.60
C ASP A 101 -5.99 -10.09 5.22
N GLU A 102 -6.74 -10.14 4.12
CA GLU A 102 -7.57 -9.00 3.70
C GLU A 102 -8.70 -8.70 4.70
N THR A 103 -9.26 -9.76 5.31
CA THR A 103 -10.27 -9.62 6.37
C THR A 103 -9.66 -9.05 7.65
N ALA A 104 -8.48 -9.52 8.05
CA ALA A 104 -7.75 -9.05 9.23
C ALA A 104 -7.30 -7.59 9.07
N ALA A 105 -7.00 -7.16 7.85
CA ALA A 105 -6.74 -5.76 7.51
C ALA A 105 -8.01 -4.88 7.49
N GLY A 106 -9.20 -5.47 7.71
CA GLY A 106 -10.48 -4.76 7.70
C GLY A 106 -10.87 -4.22 6.33
N LEU A 107 -10.33 -4.81 5.24
CA LEU A 107 -10.67 -4.40 3.89
C LEU A 107 -12.14 -4.72 3.59
N SER A 108 -12.75 -3.89 2.77
CA SER A 108 -14.14 -4.01 2.34
C SER A 108 -14.29 -3.56 0.89
N THR A 109 -15.45 -3.79 0.29
CA THR A 109 -15.84 -3.16 -0.97
C THR A 109 -17.03 -2.24 -0.72
N SER A 110 -16.99 -1.03 -1.27
CA SER A 110 -18.11 -0.09 -1.25
C SER A 110 -19.09 -0.36 -2.40
N LEU A 111 -18.77 -1.32 -3.26
CA LEU A 111 -19.58 -1.66 -4.42
C LEU A 111 -20.77 -2.54 -4.01
N PRO A 112 -21.95 -2.29 -4.58
CA PRO A 112 -23.09 -3.18 -4.39
C PRO A 112 -22.76 -4.55 -5.00
N ARG A 113 -23.41 -5.58 -4.46
CA ARG A 113 -23.36 -6.90 -5.08
C ARG A 113 -24.04 -6.80 -6.44
N ALA A 114 -23.38 -7.26 -7.50
CA ALA A 114 -24.00 -7.35 -8.81
C ALA A 114 -25.28 -8.21 -8.71
N THR A 115 -26.43 -7.64 -9.05
CA THR A 115 -27.75 -8.26 -8.88
C THR A 115 -28.35 -8.80 -10.18
N GLY A 116 -27.56 -8.85 -11.27
CA GLY A 116 -28.02 -9.31 -12.58
C GLY A 116 -27.08 -10.30 -13.25
N GLY A 117 -27.54 -10.89 -14.36
CA GLY A 117 -26.74 -11.72 -15.26
C GLY A 117 -25.95 -10.91 -16.31
N GLU A 118 -25.86 -9.59 -16.15
CA GLU A 118 -25.09 -8.73 -17.05
C GLU A 118 -23.60 -9.07 -16.97
N SER A 119 -22.97 -9.22 -18.13
CA SER A 119 -21.55 -9.52 -18.22
C SER A 119 -20.70 -8.27 -18.02
N VAL A 120 -19.57 -8.44 -17.32
CA VAL A 120 -18.48 -7.47 -17.36
C VAL A 120 -17.83 -7.51 -18.74
N GLY A 121 -17.48 -6.35 -19.28
CA GLY A 121 -16.72 -6.25 -20.52
C GLY A 121 -15.70 -5.13 -20.44
N VAL A 122 -14.50 -5.35 -20.99
CA VAL A 122 -13.46 -4.31 -21.08
C VAL A 122 -12.92 -4.24 -22.49
N LYS A 123 -12.77 -3.02 -23.01
CA LYS A 123 -12.19 -2.77 -24.33
C LYS A 123 -11.19 -1.62 -24.22
N PRO A 124 -9.89 -1.87 -24.38
CA PRO A 124 -8.91 -0.81 -24.64
C PRO A 124 -9.28 -0.08 -25.94
N VAL A 125 -9.35 1.24 -25.90
CA VAL A 125 -9.61 2.11 -27.07
C VAL A 125 -8.31 2.64 -27.62
N SER A 126 -7.40 3.04 -26.72
CA SER A 126 -6.05 3.50 -27.02
C SER A 126 -5.12 3.11 -25.88
N GLU A 127 -3.84 3.49 -25.96
CA GLU A 127 -2.88 3.33 -24.86
C GLU A 127 -3.29 4.07 -23.58
N THR A 128 -4.16 5.07 -23.69
CA THR A 128 -4.54 5.94 -22.56
C THR A 128 -6.04 5.95 -22.26
N GLU A 129 -6.82 5.09 -22.92
CA GLU A 129 -8.28 5.08 -22.77
C GLU A 129 -8.85 3.66 -22.84
N ALA A 130 -9.79 3.36 -21.94
CA ALA A 130 -10.54 2.11 -21.93
C ALA A 130 -12.04 2.34 -21.74
N LEU A 131 -12.84 1.52 -22.42
CA LEU A 131 -14.27 1.38 -22.17
C LEU A 131 -14.51 0.14 -21.31
N ALA A 132 -15.34 0.28 -20.28
CA ALA A 132 -15.78 -0.85 -19.46
C ALA A 132 -17.31 -0.89 -19.35
N ARG A 133 -17.87 -2.09 -19.34
CA ARG A 133 -19.25 -2.36 -18.95
C ARG A 133 -19.23 -3.08 -17.61
N VAL A 134 -20.01 -2.58 -16.65
CA VAL A 134 -20.07 -3.11 -15.29
C VAL A 134 -21.52 -3.39 -14.86
N PRO A 135 -21.77 -4.46 -14.08
CA PRO A 135 -23.13 -4.87 -13.69
C PRO A 135 -23.60 -4.16 -12.41
N VAL A 136 -23.44 -2.83 -12.35
CA VAL A 136 -23.87 -1.97 -11.25
C VAL A 136 -24.41 -0.65 -11.79
N ALA A 137 -25.35 -0.01 -11.07
CA ALA A 137 -25.83 1.33 -11.39
C ALA A 137 -24.79 2.36 -10.94
N LEU A 138 -24.12 3.03 -11.89
CA LEU A 138 -22.98 3.92 -11.63
C LEU A 138 -23.38 5.24 -10.95
N ASP A 139 -24.61 5.69 -11.16
CA ASP A 139 -25.20 6.90 -10.59
C ASP A 139 -25.61 6.76 -9.12
N GLU A 140 -25.76 5.52 -8.64
CA GLU A 140 -26.02 5.21 -7.23
C GLU A 140 -24.73 5.02 -6.41
N LEU A 141 -23.56 5.02 -7.05
CA LEU A 141 -22.28 4.81 -6.38
C LEU A 141 -21.81 6.10 -5.70
N ASP A 142 -21.30 5.95 -4.47
CA ASP A 142 -20.54 7.02 -3.84
C ASP A 142 -19.15 7.19 -4.48
N ASP A 143 -18.48 8.30 -4.15
CA ASP A 143 -17.17 8.64 -4.69
C ASP A 143 -16.10 7.57 -4.41
N THR A 144 -16.24 6.82 -3.31
CA THR A 144 -15.29 5.77 -2.95
C THR A 144 -15.50 4.54 -3.83
N ALA A 145 -16.74 4.08 -3.97
CA ALA A 145 -17.12 2.99 -4.86
C ALA A 145 -16.73 3.28 -6.32
N LEU A 146 -16.97 4.51 -6.79
CA LEU A 146 -16.59 4.91 -8.15
C LEU A 146 -15.07 4.90 -8.34
N ARG A 147 -14.30 5.44 -7.38
CA ARG A 147 -12.83 5.39 -7.42
C ARG A 147 -12.29 3.96 -7.35
N GLN A 148 -12.91 3.06 -6.57
CA GLN A 148 -12.53 1.65 -6.52
C GLN A 148 -12.59 1.00 -7.92
N LEU A 149 -13.69 1.23 -8.66
CA LEU A 149 -13.83 0.75 -10.04
C LEU A 149 -12.81 1.38 -10.97
N ILE A 150 -12.70 2.72 -10.97
CA ILE A 150 -11.79 3.44 -11.86
C ILE A 150 -10.35 2.97 -11.68
N CYS A 151 -9.84 2.95 -10.44
CA CYS A 151 -8.46 2.54 -10.18
C CYS A 151 -8.20 1.08 -10.51
N THR A 152 -9.15 0.18 -10.21
CA THR A 152 -9.00 -1.24 -10.55
C THR A 152 -8.97 -1.45 -12.07
N ILE A 153 -9.82 -0.75 -12.82
CA ILE A 153 -9.85 -0.86 -14.28
C ILE A 153 -8.60 -0.24 -14.89
N ALA A 154 -8.20 0.95 -14.44
CA ALA A 154 -7.03 1.65 -14.94
C ALA A 154 -5.77 0.81 -14.80
N TYR A 155 -5.52 0.24 -13.61
CA TYR A 155 -4.38 -0.65 -13.37
C TYR A 155 -4.51 -2.03 -14.02
N ALA A 156 -5.68 -2.42 -14.49
CA ALA A 156 -5.86 -3.67 -15.23
C ALA A 156 -5.54 -3.51 -16.73
N VAL A 157 -5.65 -2.29 -17.27
CA VAL A 157 -5.37 -1.98 -18.68
C VAL A 157 -4.06 -1.25 -18.89
N ASP A 158 -3.51 -0.61 -17.87
CA ASP A 158 -2.25 0.15 -17.89
C ASP A 158 -1.43 -0.10 -16.60
N ASP A 159 -0.10 -0.21 -16.70
CA ASP A 159 0.74 -0.65 -15.55
C ASP A 159 0.92 0.46 -14.53
N ASP A 160 0.84 1.71 -15.00
CA ASP A 160 0.97 2.91 -14.19
C ASP A 160 -0.41 3.48 -13.79
N GLY A 161 -1.50 2.79 -14.14
CA GLY A 161 -2.87 3.18 -13.79
C GLY A 161 -3.32 4.52 -14.38
N ARG A 162 -2.70 4.96 -15.48
CA ARG A 162 -2.90 6.29 -16.09
C ARG A 162 -4.04 6.32 -17.09
N ALA A 163 -4.61 5.17 -17.45
CA ALA A 163 -5.70 5.11 -18.42
C ALA A 163 -6.94 5.89 -17.94
N LEU A 164 -7.51 6.71 -18.83
CA LEU A 164 -8.85 7.26 -18.68
C LEU A 164 -9.87 6.13 -18.84
N VAL A 165 -10.69 5.93 -17.82
CA VAL A 165 -11.73 4.90 -17.83
C VAL A 165 -13.06 5.55 -18.13
N ARG A 166 -13.78 5.03 -19.13
CA ARG A 166 -15.21 5.32 -19.35
C ARG A 166 -16.02 4.06 -19.10
N MET A 167 -17.09 4.21 -18.34
CA MET A 167 -17.90 3.08 -17.90
C MET A 167 -19.37 3.28 -18.27
N THR A 168 -20.01 2.17 -18.64
CA THR A 168 -21.47 2.05 -18.69
C THR A 168 -21.90 1.00 -17.68
N GLY A 169 -22.87 1.34 -16.84
CA GLY A 169 -23.45 0.49 -15.83
C GLY A 169 -24.81 -0.07 -16.24
N THR A 170 -25.49 -0.68 -15.27
CA THR A 170 -26.89 -1.04 -15.38
C THR A 170 -27.74 0.23 -15.53
N TYR A 171 -28.93 0.10 -16.14
CA TYR A 171 -29.84 1.22 -16.44
C TYR A 171 -29.23 2.31 -17.34
N ASP A 172 -28.24 1.95 -18.15
CA ASP A 172 -27.49 2.86 -19.02
C ASP A 172 -26.83 4.03 -18.27
N SER A 173 -26.62 3.88 -16.96
CA SER A 173 -25.82 4.80 -16.16
C SER A 173 -24.39 4.88 -16.71
N ALA A 174 -23.77 6.05 -16.64
CA ALA A 174 -22.45 6.26 -17.20
C ALA A 174 -21.58 7.10 -16.26
N ALA A 175 -20.30 6.75 -16.18
CA ALA A 175 -19.31 7.50 -15.42
C ALA A 175 -17.94 7.42 -16.11
N SER A 176 -17.07 8.36 -15.81
CA SER A 176 -15.69 8.33 -16.30
C SER A 176 -14.74 9.00 -15.32
N GLY A 177 -13.48 8.58 -15.35
CA GLY A 177 -12.42 9.24 -14.60
C GLY A 177 -11.07 8.56 -14.76
N SER A 178 -10.06 9.14 -14.13
CA SER A 178 -8.70 8.60 -14.02
C SER A 178 -8.42 8.19 -12.59
N CYS A 179 -7.52 7.23 -12.38
CA CYS A 179 -7.02 6.94 -11.05
C CYS A 179 -6.02 8.02 -10.62
N ASP A 180 -6.15 8.51 -9.39
CA ASP A 180 -5.26 9.50 -8.77
C ASP A 180 -4.22 8.86 -7.84
N LEU A 181 -4.17 7.53 -7.78
CA LEU A 181 -3.27 6.77 -6.91
C LEU A 181 -2.03 6.29 -7.67
N ASP A 182 -0.86 6.69 -7.19
CA ASP A 182 0.43 6.19 -7.66
C ASP A 182 0.85 4.97 -6.83
N VAL A 183 0.71 3.77 -7.39
CA VAL A 183 1.16 2.52 -6.78
C VAL A 183 2.60 2.27 -7.22
N LYS A 184 3.56 2.57 -6.34
CA LYS A 184 4.97 2.30 -6.60
C LYS A 184 5.23 0.80 -6.67
N GLY A 185 5.22 0.23 -7.88
CA GLY A 185 5.80 -1.09 -8.10
C GLY A 185 7.31 -1.03 -7.85
N GLY A 186 7.86 -1.91 -7.00
CA GLY A 186 9.27 -1.91 -6.64
C GLY A 186 10.17 -1.96 -7.88
N THR A 187 10.78 -0.83 -8.22
CA THR A 187 11.83 -0.72 -9.24
C THR A 187 13.03 -0.06 -8.59
N GLU A 188 13.78 -0.84 -7.80
CA GLU A 188 15.22 -0.66 -7.77
C GLU A 188 15.87 -2.00 -7.44
N ARG A 189 16.47 -2.64 -8.45
CA ARG A 189 17.76 -3.28 -8.21
C ARG A 189 18.70 -2.14 -7.81
N GLU A 190 18.65 -1.72 -6.55
CA GLU A 190 19.70 -0.85 -6.03
C GLU A 190 20.94 -1.73 -6.04
N ALA A 191 21.81 -1.43 -7.01
CA ALA A 191 23.07 -2.10 -7.17
C ALA A 191 23.75 -2.08 -5.80
N VAL A 192 23.89 -3.26 -5.19
CA VAL A 192 24.70 -3.42 -3.99
C VAL A 192 26.07 -2.87 -4.36
N GLY A 193 26.37 -1.68 -3.84
CA GLY A 193 27.67 -1.07 -3.99
C GLY A 193 28.64 -1.95 -3.24
N THR A 194 29.31 -2.85 -3.96
CA THR A 194 30.42 -3.63 -3.41
C THR A 194 31.53 -2.65 -3.05
N ARG A 195 31.50 -2.12 -1.83
CA ARG A 195 32.62 -1.40 -1.26
C ARG A 195 33.68 -2.45 -0.90
N PRO A 196 34.88 -2.44 -1.51
CA PRO A 196 35.92 -3.37 -1.12
C PRO A 196 36.38 -3.04 0.32
N PRO A 197 36.81 -4.05 1.10
CA PRO A 197 37.28 -3.83 2.46
C PRO A 197 38.55 -2.98 2.44
N THR A 198 38.53 -1.88 3.17
CA THR A 198 39.72 -1.09 3.49
C THR A 198 40.63 -1.96 4.36
N THR A 199 41.76 -2.42 3.81
CA THR A 199 42.81 -3.07 4.60
C THR A 199 43.55 -2.00 5.39
N THR A 200 43.40 -2.02 6.71
CA THR A 200 44.27 -1.30 7.64
C THR A 200 45.66 -1.94 7.61
N GLY A 201 46.67 -1.12 7.33
CA GLY A 201 48.10 -1.41 7.52
C GLY A 201 48.78 -0.14 8.03
#